data_AF-E2CE56-F1
#
_entry.id   AF-E2CE56-F1
#
_cell.length_a   1.000
_cell.length_b   1.000
_cell.length_c   1.000
_cell.angle_alpha   90.00
_cell.angle_beta   90.00
_cell.angle_gamma   90.00
#
_symmetry.space_group_name_H-M   'P 1'
#
loop_
_entity.id
_entity.type
_entity.pdbx_description
1 polymer ?
#
loop_
_entity_poly.entity_id
_entity_poly.type
_entity_poly.pdbx_seq_one_letter_code
_entity_poly.pdbx_strand_id
1 'polypeptide(L)'
;MGAKTAYIEPGSPWENGYCESFNARLRDELLNGEIFYSLKEAQILIEQWRKHYNTKRPHSALGYRPPAPETIVRMDQSPVMH
;
A
#
# COMPACT_ATOMS: atom_id res chain seq x y z
N MET A 1 1.00 -15.90 -15.91
CA MET A 1 0.55 -14.62 -15.33
C MET A 1 -0.25 -13.87 -16.38
N GLY A 2 -1.56 -13.71 -16.20
CA GLY A 2 -2.45 -13.07 -17.18
C GLY A 2 -3.03 -11.78 -16.61
N ALA A 3 -2.30 -10.67 -16.75
CA ALA A 3 -2.81 -9.34 -16.45
C ALA A 3 -3.10 -8.63 -17.78
N LYS A 4 -4.29 -8.01 -17.89
CA LYS A 4 -4.66 -7.17 -19.03
C LYS A 4 -4.49 -5.71 -18.62
N THR A 5 -3.90 -4.90 -19.50
CA THR A 5 -3.82 -3.45 -19.31
C THR A 5 -5.23 -2.86 -19.33
N ALA A 6 -5.58 -2.11 -18.29
CA ALA A 6 -6.78 -1.29 -18.26
C ALA A 6 -6.39 0.16 -18.57
N TYR A 7 -7.01 0.75 -19.58
CA TYR A 7 -6.88 2.17 -19.89
C TYR A 7 -8.06 2.92 -19.28
N ILE A 8 -7.82 4.14 -18.84
CA ILE A 8 -8.91 5.08 -18.50
C ILE A 8 -9.56 5.60 -19.77
N GLU A 9 -10.85 5.94 -19.70
CA GLU A 9 -11.54 6.55 -20.82
C GLU A 9 -11.03 8.00 -21.05
N PRO A 10 -10.83 8.42 -22.32
CA PRO A 10 -10.48 9.80 -22.61
C PRO A 10 -11.52 10.76 -22.03
N GLY A 11 -11.08 11.71 -21.20
CA GLY A 11 -11.96 12.66 -20.53
C GLY A 11 -12.48 12.20 -19.15
N SER A 12 -12.02 11.05 -18.64
CA SER A 12 -12.45 10.47 -17.36
C SER A 12 -11.34 10.47 -16.28
N PRO A 13 -10.83 11.64 -15.84
CA PRO A 13 -9.72 11.70 -14.87
C PRO A 13 -10.06 11.07 -13.51
N TRP A 14 -11.34 11.02 -13.13
CA TRP A 14 -11.78 10.40 -11.88
C TRP A 14 -11.45 8.90 -11.79
N GLU A 15 -11.27 8.22 -12.92
CA GLU A 15 -10.89 6.80 -12.95
C GLU A 15 -9.45 6.57 -12.45
N ASN A 16 -8.60 7.60 -12.51
CA ASN A 16 -7.22 7.55 -12.04
C ASN A 16 -7.06 7.99 -10.57
N GLY A 17 -8.15 8.34 -9.89
CA GLY A 17 -8.11 8.97 -8.56
C GLY A 17 -7.39 8.13 -7.49
N TYR A 18 -7.41 6.80 -7.59
CA TYR A 18 -6.66 5.92 -6.70
C TYR A 18 -5.15 6.09 -6.84
N CYS A 19 -4.63 6.03 -8.07
CA CYS A 19 -3.20 6.19 -8.35
C CYS A 19 -2.72 7.60 -8.00
N GLU A 20 -3.54 8.62 -8.28
CA GLU A 20 -3.25 10.00 -7.92
C GLU A 20 -3.16 10.19 -6.40
N SER A 21 -4.15 9.67 -5.67
CA SER A 21 -4.17 9.73 -4.21
C SER A 21 -2.97 9.01 -3.60
N PHE A 22 -2.62 7.83 -4.12
CA PHE A 22 -1.44 7.09 -3.67
C PHE A 22 -0.15 7.89 -3.89
N ASN A 23 0.06 8.42 -5.10
CA ASN A 23 1.27 9.16 -5.45
C ASN A 23 1.41 10.48 -4.69
N ALA A 24 0.30 11.19 -4.47
CA ALA A 24 0.28 12.39 -3.64
C ALA A 24 0.74 12.09 -2.21
N ARG A 25 0.22 11.01 -1.61
CA ARG A 25 0.59 10.60 -0.25
C ARG A 25 2.04 10.17 -0.14
N LEU A 26 2.54 9.39 -1.10
CA LEU A 26 3.96 9.01 -1.15
C LEU A 26 4.86 10.26 -1.20
N ARG A 27 4.47 11.26 -1.99
CA ARG A 27 5.23 12.50 -2.11
C ARG A 27 5.23 13.29 -0.79
N ASP A 28 4.05 13.53 -0.23
CA ASP A 28 3.90 14.39 0.95
C ASP A 28 4.47 13.76 2.22
N GLU A 29 4.35 12.44 2.38
CA GLU A 29 4.72 11.75 3.62
C GLU A 29 6.15 11.21 3.62
N LEU A 30 6.77 11.02 2.45
CA LEU A 30 8.12 10.45 2.36
C LEU A 30 9.03 11.32 1.50
N LEU A 31 8.73 11.50 0.21
CA LEU A 31 9.71 12.07 -0.72
C LEU A 31 10.04 13.54 -0.45
N ASN A 32 9.08 14.32 0.04
CA ASN A 32 9.30 15.72 0.42
C ASN A 32 9.91 15.86 1.83
N GLY A 33 9.83 14.82 2.66
CA GLY A 33 10.28 14.85 4.06
C GLY A 33 11.69 14.28 4.28
N GLU A 34 12.21 13.51 3.32
CA GLU A 34 13.47 12.77 3.46
C GLU A 34 14.55 13.25 2.49
N ILE A 35 15.80 13.25 2.96
CA ILE A 35 16.99 13.38 2.11
C ILE A 35 17.60 11.98 1.98
N PHE A 36 17.73 11.49 0.74
CA PHE A 36 18.36 10.20 0.47
C PHE A 36 19.84 10.38 0.15
N TYR A 37 20.70 9.68 0.88
CA TYR A 37 22.15 9.68 0.67
C TYR A 37 22.59 8.59 -0.32
N SER A 38 21.71 7.62 -0.61
CA SER A 38 21.95 6.60 -1.63
C SER A 38 20.66 6.05 -2.23
N LEU A 39 20.76 5.47 -3.42
CA LEU A 39 19.63 4.74 -4.02
C LEU A 39 19.20 3.55 -3.16
N LYS A 40 20.15 2.89 -2.47
CA LYS A 40 19.85 1.74 -1.62
C LYS A 40 19.00 2.14 -0.41
N GLU A 41 19.31 3.27 0.20
CA GLU A 41 18.53 3.85 1.28
C GLU A 41 17.12 4.21 0.81
N ALA A 42 17.00 4.90 -0.33
CA ALA A 42 15.69 5.22 -0.92
C ALA A 42 14.82 3.98 -1.13
N GLN A 43 15.39 2.90 -1.68
CA GLN A 43 14.67 1.63 -1.87
C GLN A 43 14.16 1.03 -0.55
N ILE A 44 14.97 1.08 0.51
CA ILE A 44 14.59 0.55 1.83
C ILE A 44 13.45 1.38 2.42
N LEU A 45 13.59 2.71 2.43
CA LEU A 45 12.60 3.60 3.03
C LEU A 45 11.27 3.59 2.26
N ILE A 46 11.32 3.57 0.93
CA ILE A 46 10.12 3.45 0.09
C ILE A 46 9.40 2.11 0.34
N GLU A 47 10.13 1.00 0.47
CA GLU A 47 9.52 -0.30 0.75
C GLU A 47 8.91 -0.35 2.16
N GLN A 48 9.57 0.24 3.15
CA GLN A 48 9.02 0.37 4.50
C GLN A 48 7.73 1.20 4.50
N TRP A 49 7.74 2.35 3.81
CA TRP A 49 6.54 3.18 3.67
C TRP A 49 5.42 2.43 2.94
N ARG A 50 5.72 1.72 1.84
CA ARG A 50 4.74 0.92 1.08
C ARG A 50 4.09 -0.14 1.97
N LYS A 51 4.88 -0.85 2.79
CA LYS A 51 4.37 -1.84 3.74
C LYS A 51 3.45 -1.15 4.74
N HIS A 52 3.88 -0.05 5.35
CA HIS A 52 3.08 0.70 6.32
C HIS A 52 1.75 1.19 5.74
N TYR A 53 1.78 1.81 4.56
CA TYR A 53 0.60 2.30 3.84
C TYR A 53 -0.44 1.19 3.60
N ASN A 54 0.03 0.01 3.19
CA ASN A 54 -0.85 -1.10 2.85
C ASN A 54 -1.34 -1.90 4.06
N THR A 55 -0.59 -1.95 5.17
CA THR A 55 -0.87 -2.89 6.27
C THR A 55 -1.40 -2.22 7.54
N LYS A 56 -1.08 -0.94 7.74
CA LYS A 56 -1.32 -0.26 9.03
C LYS A 56 -2.08 1.05 8.89
N ARG A 57 -1.86 1.77 7.79
CA ARG A 57 -2.43 3.10 7.62
C ARG A 57 -3.96 3.05 7.50
N PRO A 58 -4.72 3.83 8.30
CA PRO A 58 -6.17 3.87 8.19
C PRO A 58 -6.60 4.69 6.97
N HIS A 59 -7.52 4.14 6.17
CA HIS A 59 -8.11 4.84 5.01
C HIS A 59 -9.59 5.10 5.25
N SER A 60 -10.02 6.37 5.17
CA SER A 60 -11.42 6.76 5.39
C SER A 60 -12.38 6.06 4.43
N ALA A 61 -11.98 5.90 3.17
CA ALA A 61 -12.74 5.16 2.16
C ALA A 61 -12.93 3.66 2.48
N LEU A 62 -12.10 3.10 3.36
CA LEU A 62 -12.15 1.71 3.80
C LEU A 62 -12.66 1.56 5.24
N GLY A 63 -13.38 2.56 5.76
CA GLY A 63 -13.87 2.54 7.14
C GLY A 63 -12.74 2.54 8.16
N TYR A 64 -11.67 3.31 7.89
CA TYR A 64 -10.45 3.40 8.69
C TYR A 64 -9.63 2.11 8.80
N ARG A 65 -9.86 1.16 7.87
CA ARG A 65 -9.04 -0.04 7.74
C ARG A 65 -7.89 0.19 6.76
N PRO A 66 -6.77 -0.53 6.91
CA PRO A 66 -5.73 -0.57 5.90
C PRO A 66 -6.20 -1.36 4.67
N PRO A 67 -5.59 -1.16 3.49
CA PRO A 67 -5.99 -1.85 2.25
C PRO A 67 -5.73 -3.36 2.29
N ALA A 68 -4.67 -3.78 2.98
CA ALA A 68 -4.26 -5.17 3.16
C ALA A 68 -3.88 -5.41 4.64
N PRO A 69 -4.86 -5.51 5.55
CA PRO A 69 -4.60 -5.77 6.96
C PRO A 69 -3.81 -7.06 7.14
N GLU A 70 -2.81 -7.04 8.02
CA GLU A 70 -2.09 -8.24 8.42
C GLU A 70 -3.08 -9.20 9.10
N THR A 71 -3.49 -10.24 8.39
CA THR A 71 -4.29 -11.32 8.97
C THR A 71 -3.33 -12.30 9.63
N ILE A 72 -3.32 -12.32 10.96
CA ILE A 72 -2.67 -13.40 11.71
C ILE A 72 -3.52 -14.64 11.46
N VAL A 73 -3.09 -15.52 10.56
CA VAL A 73 -3.64 -16.87 10.45
C VAL A 73 -3.25 -17.57 11.74
N ARG A 74 -4.18 -17.67 12.70
CA ARG A 74 -4.01 -18.60 13.83
C ARG A 74 -4.01 -19.99 13.22
N MET A 75 -2.82 -20.61 13.12
CA MET A 75 -2.75 -22.06 12.95
C MET A 75 -3.47 -22.66 14.16
N ASP A 76 -4.65 -23.23 13.93
CA ASP A 76 -5.38 -24.04 14.90
C ASP A 76 -4.48 -25.20 15.32
N GLN A 77 -3.86 -25.06 16.49
CA GLN A 77 -3.24 -26.19 17.18
C GLN A 77 -4.35 -26.92 17.94
N SER A 78 -5.18 -27.65 17.21
CA SER A 78 -6.06 -28.64 17.84
C SER A 78 -5.19 -29.80 18.32
N PRO A 79 -5.03 -30.05 19.63
CA PRO A 79 -4.31 -31.21 20.10
C PRO A 79 -5.13 -32.46 19.77
N VAL A 80 -4.54 -33.39 19.02
CA VAL A 80 -5.11 -34.73 18.83
C VAL A 80 -5.07 -35.44 20.18
N MET A 81 -6.20 -35.48 20.87
CA MET A 81 -6.38 -36.28 22.07
C MET A 81 -6.35 -37.77 21.66
N HIS A 82 -5.40 -38.52 22.23
CA HIS A 82 -5.29 -39.98 22.12
C HIS A 82 -6.36 -40.68 22.96
#